data_AF-A0A433CW04-F1
#
_entry.id   AF-A0A433CW04-F1
#
_cell.length_a   1.000
_cell.length_b   1.000
_cell.length_c   1.000
_cell.angle_alpha   90.00
_cell.angle_beta   90.00
_cell.angle_gamma   90.00
#
_symmetry.space_group_name_H-M   'P 1'
#
loop_
_entity.id
_entity.type
_entity.pdbx_description
1 polymer ?
#
loop_
_entity_poly.entity_id
_entity_poly.type
_entity_poly.pdbx_seq_one_letter_code
_entity_poly.pdbx_strand_id
1 'polypeptide(L)'
;MSSRLLSIAAIVTLFVTIASAQGNTDTVATTSTFATASAAASPTTTATTATTSSPAYPNNYHWAHTYPPLFDSTGAWAVPPTNSTEVATWYALVNVTAIPAAPVIQLNTAGDPISPYPAGQNPYCDWSIDGVCSRPNDVVRCPDKGVWGLTYDDGPTEFSPALYDFLAKSNQKATLFMIGLQVAQYPLTAKAACDAARKFSDAFHLSFVSGHQIGIHTWSHHALTSLTNEQIVAELKWTETIIKEVCGLTPR
;
A
#
# COMPACT_ATOMS: atom_id res chain seq x y z
N MET A 1 -13.95 23.73 67.97
CA MET A 1 -14.20 23.87 66.52
C MET A 1 -13.02 24.64 65.91
N SER A 2 -11.86 23.99 65.74
CA SER A 2 -11.19 23.65 64.45
C SER A 2 -11.32 24.74 63.38
N SER A 3 -10.38 25.68 63.18
CA SER A 3 -9.00 25.62 62.67
C SER A 3 -8.89 25.37 61.15
N ARG A 4 -8.05 26.23 60.51
CA ARG A 4 -7.33 26.06 59.21
C ARG A 4 -8.11 26.49 57.96
N LEU A 5 -7.55 27.14 56.95
CA LEU A 5 -6.22 27.73 56.69
C LEU A 5 -6.41 28.65 55.46
N LEU A 6 -5.79 29.83 55.46
CA LEU A 6 -5.56 30.63 54.25
C LEU A 6 -4.46 29.94 53.42
N SER A 7 -4.75 29.56 52.17
CA SER A 7 -3.73 29.13 51.21
C SER A 7 -3.49 30.23 50.18
N ILE A 8 -2.27 30.76 50.25
CA ILE A 8 -1.64 31.65 49.29
C ILE A 8 -1.26 30.82 48.06
N ALA A 9 -1.86 31.09 46.90
CA ALA A 9 -1.41 30.55 45.63
C ALA A 9 -0.36 31.51 45.04
N ALA A 10 0.89 31.05 45.04
CA ALA A 10 2.01 31.74 44.43
C ALA A 10 1.86 31.73 42.90
N ILE A 11 1.91 32.91 42.30
CA ILE A 11 2.04 33.13 40.86
C ILE A 11 3.47 32.77 40.47
N VAL A 12 3.65 31.68 39.72
CA VAL A 12 4.90 31.38 39.03
C VAL A 12 4.72 31.72 37.57
N THR A 13 5.11 32.94 37.21
CA THR A 13 5.22 33.39 35.82
C THR A 13 6.52 32.81 35.26
N LEU A 14 6.43 31.81 34.40
CA LEU A 14 7.59 31.29 33.67
C LEU A 14 7.92 32.27 32.52
N PHE A 15 9.01 33.01 32.67
CA PHE A 15 9.59 33.80 31.58
C PHE A 15 10.21 32.86 30.55
N VAL A 16 9.64 32.80 29.34
CA VAL A 16 10.31 32.21 28.18
C VAL A 16 11.26 33.27 27.62
N THR A 17 12.55 33.10 27.88
CA THR A 17 13.61 33.83 27.17
C THR A 17 13.71 33.29 25.76
N ILE A 18 13.36 34.12 24.78
CA ILE A 18 13.62 33.86 23.36
C ILE A 18 15.11 34.11 23.13
N ALA A 19 15.90 33.05 23.01
CA ALA A 19 17.27 33.15 22.52
C ALA A 19 17.23 33.26 20.99
N SER A 20 17.50 34.46 20.47
CA SER A 20 17.78 34.68 19.06
C SER A 20 19.18 34.14 18.72
N ALA A 21 19.26 33.07 17.93
CA ALA A 21 20.53 32.68 17.32
C ALA A 21 20.73 33.51 16.03
N GLN A 22 21.58 34.52 16.12
CA GLN A 22 22.16 35.21 14.97
C GLN A 22 23.05 34.24 14.20
N GLY A 23 22.90 34.26 12.87
CA GLY A 23 23.71 33.46 11.95
C GLY A 23 25.18 33.84 12.03
N ASN A 24 26.03 32.82 12.07
CA ASN A 24 27.45 32.96 11.74
C ASN A 24 27.70 32.17 10.45
N THR A 25 28.06 32.91 9.41
CA THR A 25 28.49 32.39 8.11
C THR A 25 29.96 31.98 8.20
N ASP A 26 30.22 30.69 8.39
CA ASP A 26 31.53 30.11 8.10
C ASP A 26 31.46 29.37 6.76
N THR A 27 31.94 30.04 5.72
CA THR A 27 32.20 29.48 4.40
C THR A 27 33.37 28.50 4.49
N VAL A 28 33.06 27.20 4.56
CA VAL A 28 34.01 26.14 4.22
C VAL A 28 33.74 25.74 2.77
N ALA A 29 34.64 26.15 1.87
CA ALA A 29 34.65 25.71 0.49
C ALA A 29 35.11 24.25 0.42
N THR A 30 34.17 23.33 0.25
CA THR A 30 34.45 21.95 -0.17
C THR A 30 34.14 21.83 -1.66
N THR A 31 35.20 21.83 -2.47
CA THR A 31 35.16 21.44 -3.89
C THR A 31 34.61 20.03 -4.02
N SER A 32 33.39 19.89 -4.54
CA SER A 32 32.85 18.61 -4.98
C SER A 32 33.27 18.38 -6.43
N THR A 33 34.27 17.51 -6.63
CA THR A 33 34.59 16.93 -7.93
C THR A 33 33.51 15.91 -8.28
N PHE A 34 32.64 16.23 -9.25
CA PHE A 34 31.77 15.25 -9.88
C PHE A 34 32.64 14.30 -10.72
N ALA A 35 32.83 13.08 -10.23
CA ALA A 35 33.37 11.99 -11.03
C ALA A 35 32.27 11.45 -11.95
N THR A 36 32.46 11.61 -13.25
CA THR A 36 31.67 10.92 -14.29
C THR A 36 31.96 9.43 -14.21
N ALA A 37 30.99 8.64 -13.75
CA ALA A 37 31.07 7.19 -13.84
C ALA A 37 30.82 6.76 -15.31
N SER A 38 31.89 6.31 -15.96
CA SER A 38 31.86 5.62 -17.25
C SER A 38 31.08 4.31 -17.11
N ALA A 39 30.19 4.03 -18.07
CA ALA A 39 29.51 2.75 -18.22
C ALA A 39 30.54 1.61 -18.27
N ALA A 40 30.48 0.69 -17.32
CA ALA A 40 31.24 -0.55 -17.35
C ALA A 40 30.43 -1.61 -18.11
N ALA A 41 31.08 -2.26 -19.07
CA ALA A 41 30.50 -3.26 -19.96
C ALA A 41 29.94 -4.47 -19.20
N SER A 42 28.74 -4.90 -19.59
CA SER A 42 28.10 -6.13 -19.13
C SER A 42 28.91 -7.37 -19.53
N PRO A 43 29.05 -8.39 -18.66
CA PRO A 43 29.67 -9.64 -19.05
C PRO A 43 28.78 -10.40 -20.03
N THR A 44 29.36 -10.81 -21.16
CA THR A 44 28.77 -11.67 -22.17
C THR A 44 28.48 -13.04 -21.56
N THR A 45 27.20 -13.35 -21.29
CA THR A 45 26.75 -14.71 -21.00
C THR A 45 26.09 -15.31 -22.24
N THR A 46 26.67 -16.41 -22.70
CA THR A 46 26.21 -17.30 -23.76
C THR A 46 24.71 -17.57 -23.66
N ALA A 47 24.00 -17.42 -24.78
CA ALA A 47 22.59 -17.72 -24.92
C ALA A 47 22.33 -19.20 -24.64
N THR A 48 21.77 -19.50 -23.47
CA THR A 48 21.12 -20.77 -23.19
C THR A 48 19.64 -20.58 -23.51
N THR A 49 19.13 -21.45 -24.39
CA THR A 49 17.74 -21.52 -24.86
C THR A 49 16.76 -21.30 -23.71
N ALA A 50 16.02 -20.19 -23.75
CA ALA A 50 15.02 -19.85 -22.75
C ALA A 50 13.83 -20.81 -22.86
N THR A 51 13.83 -21.84 -22.03
CA THR A 51 12.61 -22.56 -21.67
C THR A 51 11.72 -21.56 -20.93
N THR A 52 10.48 -21.39 -21.39
CA THR A 52 9.44 -20.56 -20.75
C THR A 52 9.26 -20.98 -19.29
N SER A 53 9.96 -20.33 -18.36
CA SER A 53 9.79 -20.53 -16.94
C SER A 53 8.58 -19.74 -16.49
N SER A 54 7.53 -20.46 -16.09
CA SER A 54 6.43 -19.92 -15.28
C SER A 54 7.01 -19.08 -14.11
N PRO A 55 6.42 -17.93 -13.75
CA PRO A 55 6.98 -17.05 -12.74
C PRO A 55 7.15 -17.81 -11.40
N ALA A 56 8.39 -17.93 -10.95
CA ALA A 56 8.74 -18.73 -9.80
C ALA A 56 8.43 -17.94 -8.51
N TYR A 57 7.35 -18.34 -7.85
CA TYR A 57 7.12 -18.02 -6.45
C TYR A 57 8.38 -18.36 -5.62
N PRO A 58 8.72 -17.57 -4.60
CA PRO A 58 9.85 -17.86 -3.75
C PRO A 58 9.74 -19.27 -3.13
N ASN A 59 10.71 -20.14 -3.45
CA ASN A 59 10.75 -21.54 -2.98
C ASN A 59 10.93 -21.66 -1.45
N ASN A 60 11.26 -20.58 -0.76
CA ASN A 60 11.42 -20.53 0.69
C ASN A 60 10.10 -20.27 1.44
N TYR A 61 8.97 -20.25 0.75
CA TYR A 61 7.65 -20.18 1.36
C TYR A 61 6.83 -21.42 1.02
N HIS A 62 6.16 -21.99 2.03
CA HIS A 62 5.33 -23.18 1.88
C HIS A 62 3.91 -22.79 1.47
N TRP A 63 3.69 -22.61 0.18
CA TRP A 63 2.37 -22.27 -0.35
C TRP A 63 1.40 -23.46 -0.27
N ALA A 64 0.23 -23.24 0.30
CA ALA A 64 -0.89 -24.18 0.35
C ALA A 64 -1.77 -24.09 -0.91
N HIS A 65 -1.74 -22.93 -1.58
CA HIS A 65 -2.52 -22.66 -2.79
C HIS A 65 -1.63 -22.34 -3.99
N THR A 66 -2.16 -22.60 -5.18
CA THR A 66 -1.57 -22.10 -6.43
C THR A 66 -2.18 -20.74 -6.73
N TYR A 67 -1.31 -19.79 -7.11
CA TYR A 67 -1.70 -18.42 -7.38
C TYR A 67 -1.45 -18.04 -8.85
N PRO A 68 -2.07 -16.96 -9.36
CA PRO A 68 -1.87 -16.45 -10.71
C PRO A 68 -0.39 -16.24 -11.09
N PRO A 69 -0.03 -16.17 -12.37
CA PRO A 69 1.31 -15.77 -12.77
C PRO A 69 1.72 -14.41 -12.16
N LEU A 70 2.99 -14.28 -11.74
CA LEU A 70 3.50 -12.98 -11.26
C LEU A 70 3.75 -11.98 -12.39
N PHE A 71 4.24 -12.50 -13.52
CA PHE A 71 4.61 -11.72 -14.68
C PHE A 71 3.94 -12.26 -15.94
N ASP A 72 3.66 -11.37 -16.88
CA ASP A 72 3.15 -11.71 -18.20
C ASP A 72 4.28 -12.11 -19.17
N SER A 73 3.95 -12.37 -20.43
CA SER A 73 4.94 -12.76 -21.45
C SER A 73 5.96 -11.67 -21.78
N THR A 74 5.71 -10.42 -21.38
CA THR A 74 6.62 -9.28 -21.57
C THR A 74 7.52 -9.03 -20.35
N GLY A 75 7.23 -9.70 -19.23
CA GLY A 75 7.90 -9.48 -17.94
C GLY A 75 7.26 -8.37 -17.10
N ALA A 76 6.15 -7.79 -17.54
CA ALA A 76 5.36 -6.86 -16.74
C ALA A 76 4.52 -7.61 -15.70
N TRP A 77 4.08 -6.92 -14.65
CA TRP A 77 3.19 -7.49 -13.64
C TRP A 77 1.90 -7.99 -14.28
N ALA A 78 1.54 -9.25 -14.06
CA ALA A 78 0.39 -9.85 -14.73
C ALA A 78 -0.92 -9.53 -14.01
N VAL A 79 -1.90 -9.03 -14.76
CA VAL A 79 -3.30 -9.05 -14.34
C VAL A 79 -3.76 -10.51 -14.18
N PRO A 80 -4.42 -10.89 -13.07
CA PRO A 80 -4.89 -12.26 -12.88
C PRO A 80 -5.82 -12.73 -14.01
N PRO A 81 -5.69 -14.00 -14.46
CA PRO A 81 -6.62 -14.56 -15.42
C PRO A 81 -8.00 -14.74 -14.79
N THR A 82 -9.05 -14.60 -15.61
CA THR A 82 -10.46 -14.68 -15.17
C THR A 82 -11.12 -16.04 -15.44
N ASN A 83 -10.39 -16.97 -16.06
CA ASN A 83 -10.91 -18.26 -16.52
C ASN A 83 -10.84 -19.38 -15.47
N SER A 84 -10.58 -19.06 -14.20
CA SER A 84 -10.52 -20.03 -13.12
C SER A 84 -11.89 -20.24 -12.45
N THR A 85 -12.09 -21.40 -11.84
CA THR A 85 -13.31 -21.72 -11.09
C THR A 85 -13.50 -20.78 -9.89
N GLU A 86 -12.39 -20.36 -9.25
CA GLU A 86 -12.39 -19.40 -8.14
C GLU A 86 -12.94 -18.05 -8.58
N VAL A 87 -12.43 -17.49 -9.69
CA VAL A 87 -12.90 -16.21 -10.21
C VAL A 87 -14.36 -16.28 -10.62
N ALA A 88 -14.79 -17.36 -11.29
CA ALA A 88 -16.19 -17.57 -11.62
C ALA A 88 -17.09 -17.60 -10.37
N THR A 89 -16.62 -18.26 -9.31
CA THR A 89 -17.34 -18.35 -8.02
C THR A 89 -17.44 -17.00 -7.33
N TRP A 90 -16.34 -16.23 -7.30
CA TRP A 90 -16.34 -14.90 -6.70
C TRP A 90 -17.20 -13.91 -7.48
N TYR A 91 -17.13 -13.93 -8.80
CA TYR A 91 -17.92 -13.05 -9.64
C TYR A 91 -19.42 -13.31 -9.51
N ALA A 92 -19.83 -14.58 -9.33
CA ALA A 92 -21.23 -14.94 -9.09
C ALA A 92 -21.81 -14.36 -7.79
N LEU A 93 -20.98 -13.93 -6.84
CA LEU A 93 -21.42 -13.26 -5.60
C LEU A 93 -21.68 -11.77 -5.78
N VAL A 94 -21.24 -11.18 -6.89
CA VAL A 94 -21.38 -9.74 -7.15
C VAL A 94 -22.78 -9.44 -7.68
N ASN A 95 -23.44 -8.44 -7.10
CA ASN A 95 -24.67 -7.91 -7.65
C ASN A 95 -24.37 -7.07 -8.90
N VAL A 96 -24.28 -7.72 -10.06
CA VAL A 96 -23.96 -7.08 -11.35
C VAL A 96 -24.96 -6.00 -11.75
N THR A 97 -26.21 -6.06 -11.26
CA THR A 97 -27.23 -5.02 -11.56
C THR A 97 -26.95 -3.69 -10.87
N ALA A 98 -26.12 -3.69 -9.82
CA ALA A 98 -25.71 -2.48 -9.12
C ALA A 98 -24.43 -1.84 -9.70
N ILE A 99 -23.76 -2.52 -10.65
CA ILE A 99 -22.53 -2.00 -11.25
C ILE A 99 -22.89 -0.93 -12.29
N PRO A 100 -22.36 0.30 -12.18
CA PRO A 100 -22.55 1.32 -13.21
C PRO A 100 -22.01 0.84 -14.57
N ALA A 101 -22.69 1.19 -15.65
CA ALA A 101 -22.25 0.87 -17.02
C ALA A 101 -21.08 1.75 -17.49
N ALA A 102 -20.02 1.85 -16.68
CA ALA A 102 -18.81 2.57 -17.04
C ALA A 102 -18.00 1.79 -18.11
N PRO A 103 -17.45 2.47 -19.13
CA PRO A 103 -16.58 1.85 -20.11
C PRO A 103 -15.22 1.50 -19.48
N VAL A 104 -14.58 0.47 -20.04
CA VAL A 104 -13.18 0.13 -19.73
C VAL A 104 -12.27 1.17 -20.37
N ILE A 105 -11.57 1.94 -19.54
CA ILE A 105 -10.69 3.03 -19.96
C ILE A 105 -9.48 2.46 -20.70
N GLN A 106 -9.18 3.05 -21.86
CA GLN A 106 -8.00 2.69 -22.63
C GLN A 106 -6.79 3.47 -22.11
N LEU A 107 -5.61 2.86 -22.14
CA LEU A 107 -4.35 3.52 -21.78
C LEU A 107 -3.56 3.87 -23.03
N ASN A 108 -2.82 4.98 -23.00
CA ASN A 108 -1.88 5.34 -24.04
C ASN A 108 -0.57 4.52 -23.92
N THR A 109 0.40 4.75 -24.81
CA THR A 109 1.70 4.04 -24.77
C THR A 109 2.55 4.35 -23.53
N ALA A 110 2.29 5.46 -22.83
CA ALA A 110 2.93 5.81 -21.58
C ALA A 110 2.21 5.23 -20.34
N GLY A 111 1.05 4.57 -20.53
CA GLY A 111 0.23 4.05 -19.44
C GLY A 111 -0.80 5.04 -18.88
N ASP A 112 -0.93 6.24 -19.45
CA ASP A 112 -1.91 7.22 -18.96
C ASP A 112 -3.32 6.90 -19.50
N PRO A 113 -4.38 7.13 -18.71
CA PRO A 113 -5.75 6.94 -19.15
C PRO A 113 -6.16 7.91 -20.26
N ILE A 114 -6.81 7.39 -21.28
CA ILE A 114 -7.42 8.15 -22.37
C ILE A 114 -8.90 8.35 -22.01
N SER A 115 -9.28 9.60 -21.72
CA SER A 115 -10.67 9.92 -21.42
C SER A 115 -11.57 9.62 -22.62
N PRO A 116 -12.61 8.77 -22.46
CA PRO A 116 -13.61 8.53 -23.51
C PRO A 116 -14.68 9.64 -23.53
N TYR A 117 -14.59 10.62 -22.63
CA TYR A 117 -15.56 11.70 -22.47
C TYR A 117 -14.99 13.04 -22.93
N PRO A 118 -15.84 13.97 -23.39
CA PRO A 118 -15.46 15.37 -23.51
C PRO A 118 -14.97 15.94 -22.17
N ALA A 119 -14.07 16.93 -22.24
CA ALA A 119 -13.49 17.55 -21.05
C ALA A 119 -14.59 18.02 -20.07
N GLY A 120 -14.50 17.57 -18.80
CA GLY A 120 -15.43 17.92 -17.73
C GLY A 120 -16.81 17.23 -17.80
N GLN A 121 -16.99 16.24 -18.68
CA GLN A 121 -18.27 15.53 -18.87
C GLN A 121 -18.24 14.06 -18.43
N ASN A 122 -17.25 13.64 -17.65
CA ASN A 122 -17.21 12.27 -17.11
C ASN A 122 -18.30 12.08 -16.04
N PRO A 123 -19.28 11.17 -16.23
CA PRO A 123 -20.34 10.96 -15.25
C PRO A 123 -19.92 10.04 -14.10
N TYR A 124 -18.74 9.42 -14.15
CA TYR A 124 -18.35 8.35 -13.21
C TYR A 124 -17.38 8.79 -12.12
N CYS A 125 -16.99 10.07 -11.98
CA CYS A 125 -16.05 10.52 -10.94
C CYS A 125 -14.79 9.63 -10.92
N ASP A 126 -13.91 9.83 -11.91
CA ASP A 126 -12.68 9.08 -12.05
C ASP A 126 -11.50 9.97 -11.66
N TRP A 127 -10.79 9.59 -10.59
CA TRP A 127 -9.68 10.39 -10.08
C TRP A 127 -8.54 10.54 -11.09
N SER A 128 -8.30 9.53 -11.92
CA SER A 128 -7.21 9.51 -12.90
C SER A 128 -7.49 10.38 -14.13
N ILE A 129 -8.75 10.71 -14.40
CA ILE A 129 -9.16 11.56 -15.53
C ILE A 129 -9.57 12.96 -15.06
N ASP A 130 -10.37 13.05 -14.00
CA ASP A 130 -10.98 14.30 -13.53
C ASP A 130 -10.13 15.01 -12.47
N GLY A 131 -9.09 14.36 -11.94
CA GLY A 131 -8.31 14.85 -10.81
C GLY A 131 -9.06 14.64 -9.49
N VAL A 132 -9.07 15.63 -8.60
CA VAL A 132 -9.68 15.49 -7.26
C VAL A 132 -11.19 15.25 -7.36
N CYS A 133 -11.58 13.99 -7.26
CA CYS A 133 -12.96 13.52 -7.19
C CYS A 133 -13.14 12.58 -6.00
N SER A 134 -14.23 12.78 -5.24
CA SER A 134 -14.60 11.94 -4.11
C SER A 134 -16.12 11.75 -4.08
N ARG A 135 -16.57 10.53 -3.85
CA ARG A 135 -17.98 10.15 -3.71
C ARG A 135 -18.40 10.17 -2.24
N PRO A 136 -19.70 10.24 -1.92
CA PRO A 136 -20.18 10.30 -0.54
C PRO A 136 -19.71 9.16 0.38
N ASN A 137 -19.42 7.98 -0.19
CA ASN A 137 -18.97 6.81 0.56
C ASN A 137 -17.44 6.67 0.60
N ASP A 138 -16.70 7.57 -0.06
CA ASP A 138 -15.25 7.52 -0.06
C ASP A 138 -14.72 8.03 1.28
N VAL A 139 -13.81 7.27 1.89
CA VAL A 139 -13.15 7.67 3.13
C VAL A 139 -11.94 8.52 2.81
N VAL A 140 -12.12 9.84 2.83
CA VAL A 140 -11.06 10.83 2.52
C VAL A 140 -10.55 11.59 3.75
N ARG A 141 -11.15 11.38 4.92
CA ARG A 141 -10.79 12.05 6.18
C ARG A 141 -11.03 11.13 7.37
N CYS A 142 -10.22 11.29 8.41
CA CYS A 142 -10.48 10.66 9.70
C CYS A 142 -11.77 11.25 10.32
N PRO A 143 -12.60 10.43 10.99
CA PRO A 143 -13.85 10.90 11.60
C PRO A 143 -13.60 11.84 12.78
N ASP A 144 -12.52 11.61 13.52
CA ASP A 144 -12.18 12.35 14.73
C ASP A 144 -11.15 13.47 14.47
N LYS A 145 -11.34 14.61 15.13
CA LYS A 145 -10.42 15.74 15.04
C LYS A 145 -9.09 15.41 15.69
N GLY A 146 -7.99 15.81 15.04
CA GLY A 146 -6.64 15.59 15.55
C GLY A 146 -6.12 14.16 15.37
N VAL A 147 -6.91 13.27 14.77
CA VAL A 147 -6.48 11.92 14.40
C VAL A 147 -5.93 11.94 12.98
N TRP A 148 -4.79 11.27 12.78
CA TRP A 148 -4.14 11.10 11.49
C TRP A 148 -4.15 9.62 11.10
N GLY A 149 -4.66 9.32 9.91
CA GLY A 149 -4.62 7.99 9.32
C GLY A 149 -3.37 7.84 8.47
N LEU A 150 -2.28 7.35 9.07
CA LEU A 150 -1.06 7.07 8.32
C LEU A 150 -1.27 5.85 7.42
N THR A 151 -1.00 5.99 6.13
CA THR A 151 -1.13 4.90 5.15
C THR A 151 0.18 4.73 4.38
N TYR A 152 0.46 3.49 3.99
CA TYR A 152 1.55 3.15 3.09
C TYR A 152 1.03 2.16 2.07
N ASP A 153 1.26 2.47 0.81
CA ASP A 153 0.79 1.70 -0.33
C ASP A 153 1.97 0.93 -0.95
N ASP A 154 1.68 0.08 -1.92
CA ASP A 154 2.64 -0.64 -2.77
C ASP A 154 3.56 -1.68 -2.10
N GLY A 155 3.37 -1.91 -0.80
CA GLY A 155 4.13 -2.88 -0.04
C GLY A 155 3.59 -4.32 -0.15
N PRO A 156 4.28 -5.28 0.48
CA PRO A 156 5.63 -5.15 1.05
C PRO A 156 6.75 -5.05 -0.01
N THR A 157 7.88 -4.48 0.37
CA THR A 157 9.12 -4.46 -0.42
C THR A 157 10.30 -4.83 0.47
N GLU A 158 11.52 -4.89 -0.08
CA GLU A 158 12.75 -5.04 0.69
C GLU A 158 12.99 -3.91 1.71
N PHE A 159 12.38 -2.75 1.54
CA PHE A 159 12.52 -1.61 2.46
C PHE A 159 11.49 -1.61 3.59
N SER A 160 10.40 -2.35 3.44
CA SER A 160 9.32 -2.41 4.44
C SER A 160 9.77 -2.80 5.85
N PRO A 161 10.75 -3.71 6.08
CA PRO A 161 11.22 -4.00 7.44
C PRO A 161 11.72 -2.76 8.20
N ALA A 162 12.44 -1.85 7.53
CA ALA A 162 12.93 -0.62 8.17
C ALA A 162 11.76 0.30 8.57
N LEU A 163 10.71 0.37 7.76
CA LEU A 163 9.49 1.09 8.08
C LEU A 163 8.79 0.47 9.30
N TYR A 164 8.62 -0.85 9.34
CA TYR A 164 7.96 -1.53 10.45
C TYR A 164 8.71 -1.32 11.77
N ASP A 165 10.05 -1.38 11.74
CA ASP A 165 10.90 -1.07 12.88
C ASP A 165 10.74 0.37 13.36
N PHE A 166 10.67 1.33 12.44
CA PHE A 166 10.44 2.74 12.77
C PHE A 166 9.09 2.93 13.45
N LEU A 167 8.00 2.42 12.84
CA LEU A 167 6.66 2.55 13.39
C LEU A 167 6.55 1.91 14.78
N ALA A 168 7.18 0.75 14.99
CA ALA A 168 7.25 0.10 16.30
C ALA A 168 8.01 0.96 17.33
N LYS A 169 9.20 1.48 16.99
CA LYS A 169 10.01 2.33 17.88
C LYS A 169 9.30 3.64 18.24
N SER A 170 8.54 4.20 17.30
CA SER A 170 7.79 5.44 17.49
C SER A 170 6.40 5.21 18.08
N ASN A 171 6.02 3.96 18.40
CA ASN A 171 4.69 3.58 18.86
C ASN A 171 3.57 4.12 17.96
N GLN A 172 3.80 4.10 16.65
CA GLN A 172 2.86 4.55 15.62
C GLN A 172 2.19 3.37 14.94
N LYS A 173 0.92 3.55 14.61
CA LYS A 173 0.12 2.61 13.82
C LYS A 173 -0.10 3.19 12.44
N ALA A 174 -0.27 2.30 11.47
CA ALA A 174 -0.49 2.67 10.07
C ALA A 174 -1.43 1.64 9.42
N THR A 175 -2.02 2.02 8.30
CA THR A 175 -2.65 1.10 7.36
C THR A 175 -1.66 0.77 6.25
N LEU A 176 -1.45 -0.51 5.99
CA LEU A 176 -0.54 -1.01 4.96
C LEU A 176 -1.39 -1.61 3.84
N PHE A 177 -1.50 -0.91 2.73
CA PHE A 177 -2.22 -1.39 1.54
C PHE A 177 -1.25 -2.23 0.71
N MET A 178 -1.51 -3.54 0.66
CA MET A 178 -0.58 -4.50 0.06
C MET A 178 -1.00 -4.91 -1.35
N ILE A 179 -0.02 -4.97 -2.24
CA ILE A 179 -0.18 -5.53 -3.58
C ILE A 179 0.00 -7.05 -3.52
N GLY A 180 -0.91 -7.82 -4.14
CA GLY A 180 -0.87 -9.28 -4.12
C GLY A 180 0.44 -9.88 -4.66
N LEU A 181 0.94 -9.35 -5.78
CA LEU A 181 2.25 -9.73 -6.33
C LEU A 181 3.41 -9.45 -5.38
N GLN A 182 3.34 -8.36 -4.62
CA GLN A 182 4.37 -8.03 -3.63
C GLN A 182 4.32 -8.97 -2.43
N VAL A 183 3.13 -9.37 -1.99
CA VAL A 183 2.97 -10.42 -0.97
C VAL A 183 3.56 -11.75 -1.46
N ALA A 184 3.35 -12.09 -2.74
CA ALA A 184 3.94 -13.29 -3.33
C ALA A 184 5.46 -13.24 -3.38
N GLN A 185 6.05 -12.08 -3.71
CA GLN A 185 7.51 -11.90 -3.81
C GLN A 185 8.19 -11.79 -2.44
N TYR A 186 7.54 -11.16 -1.46
CA TYR A 186 8.09 -10.91 -0.12
C TYR A 186 7.20 -11.49 0.99
N PRO A 187 6.88 -12.80 0.98
CA PRO A 187 5.87 -13.37 1.88
C PRO A 187 6.29 -13.31 3.36
N LEU A 188 7.60 -13.43 3.66
CA LEU A 188 8.10 -13.27 5.02
C LEU A 188 8.01 -11.82 5.52
N THR A 189 8.16 -10.84 4.63
CA THR A 189 7.99 -9.42 4.96
C THR A 189 6.52 -9.06 5.15
N ALA A 190 5.62 -9.57 4.29
CA ALA A 190 4.18 -9.46 4.50
C ALA A 190 3.79 -10.07 5.86
N LYS A 191 4.28 -11.28 6.16
CA LYS A 191 4.04 -11.93 7.43
C LYS A 191 4.55 -11.11 8.62
N ALA A 192 5.74 -10.51 8.52
CA ALA A 192 6.27 -9.63 9.57
C ALA A 192 5.37 -8.41 9.82
N ALA A 193 4.84 -7.78 8.76
CA ALA A 193 3.88 -6.69 8.86
C ALA A 193 2.60 -7.12 9.62
N CYS A 194 2.10 -8.31 9.29
CA CYS A 194 0.90 -8.88 9.88
C CYS A 194 1.13 -9.38 11.32
N ASP A 195 2.32 -9.85 11.65
CA ASP A 195 2.68 -10.19 13.04
C ASP A 195 2.83 -8.92 13.88
N ALA A 196 3.41 -7.85 13.33
CA ALA A 196 3.42 -6.52 13.95
C ALA A 196 1.99 -5.95 14.12
N ALA A 197 1.08 -6.28 13.21
CA ALA A 197 -0.34 -5.97 13.33
C ALA A 197 -1.04 -6.69 14.50
N ARG A 198 -0.52 -7.85 14.94
CA ARG A 198 -1.10 -8.64 16.04
C ARG A 198 -0.47 -8.32 17.40
N LYS A 199 0.79 -7.89 17.44
CA LYS A 199 1.61 -7.81 18.65
C LYS A 199 1.13 -6.84 19.73
N PHE A 200 0.16 -5.96 19.50
CA PHE A 200 -0.37 -5.13 20.60
C PHE A 200 -1.60 -5.76 21.29
N SER A 201 -2.01 -6.99 20.96
CA SER A 201 -3.20 -7.63 21.57
C SER A 201 -2.84 -8.49 22.78
N ASP A 202 -2.46 -7.84 23.87
CA ASP A 202 -2.57 -8.49 25.17
C ASP A 202 -4.03 -8.38 25.64
N ALA A 203 -4.59 -9.52 26.06
CA ALA A 203 -5.94 -9.74 26.57
C ALA A 203 -7.05 -9.92 25.52
N PHE A 204 -7.29 -11.19 25.19
CA PHE A 204 -8.61 -11.83 25.31
C PHE A 204 -9.78 -10.89 24.99
N HIS A 205 -10.11 -10.73 23.71
CA HIS A 205 -11.46 -10.72 23.14
C HIS A 205 -11.39 -10.39 21.64
N LEU A 206 -12.18 -11.13 20.87
CA LEU A 206 -12.37 -10.99 19.44
C LEU A 206 -12.83 -9.55 19.11
N SER A 207 -12.20 -8.95 18.09
CA SER A 207 -12.38 -7.57 17.58
C SER A 207 -11.65 -6.49 18.38
N PHE A 208 -10.42 -6.18 17.96
CA PHE A 208 -9.93 -4.87 17.51
C PHE A 208 -8.40 -4.97 17.52
N VAL A 209 -7.83 -5.08 16.32
CA VAL A 209 -6.43 -5.44 16.09
C VAL A 209 -5.55 -4.29 16.58
N SER A 210 -4.94 -4.52 17.71
CA SER A 210 -3.90 -3.70 18.25
C SER A 210 -2.63 -3.99 17.42
N GLY A 211 -2.38 -3.10 16.45
CA GLY A 211 -1.24 -3.06 15.54
C GLY A 211 -1.59 -2.31 14.24
N HIS A 212 -0.86 -2.54 13.14
CA HIS A 212 -1.19 -2.01 11.82
C HIS A 212 -2.53 -2.56 11.28
N GLN A 213 -3.22 -1.78 10.46
CA GLN A 213 -4.32 -2.28 9.62
C GLN A 213 -3.73 -2.79 8.30
N ILE A 214 -4.24 -3.90 7.77
CA ILE A 214 -3.84 -4.43 6.46
C ILE A 214 -4.97 -4.20 5.47
N GLY A 215 -4.66 -3.55 4.35
CA GLY A 215 -5.57 -3.28 3.25
C GLY A 215 -5.14 -3.96 1.96
N ILE A 216 -6.07 -4.04 1.01
CA ILE A 216 -5.82 -4.57 -0.34
C ILE A 216 -5.46 -3.39 -1.25
N HIS A 217 -4.38 -3.55 -2.03
CA HIS A 217 -3.99 -2.62 -3.08
C HIS A 217 -3.94 -3.30 -4.45
N THR A 218 -4.93 -4.17 -4.71
CA THR A 218 -5.03 -5.02 -5.92
C THR A 218 -3.92 -6.06 -6.03
N TRP A 219 -4.00 -6.95 -7.01
CA TRP A 219 -3.02 -8.00 -7.24
C TRP A 219 -1.82 -7.44 -8.00
N SER A 220 -2.09 -6.78 -9.13
CA SER A 220 -1.10 -6.37 -10.12
C SER A 220 -0.88 -4.87 -10.20
N HIS A 221 -1.60 -4.08 -9.40
CA HIS A 221 -1.49 -2.62 -9.37
C HIS A 221 -1.82 -1.92 -10.69
N HIS A 222 -2.64 -2.56 -11.54
CA HIS A 222 -3.23 -1.91 -12.70
C HIS A 222 -4.36 -0.98 -12.27
N ALA A 223 -4.55 0.10 -13.02
CA ALA A 223 -5.70 0.99 -12.83
C ALA A 223 -7.00 0.19 -13.00
N LEU A 224 -7.82 0.09 -11.94
CA LEU A 224 -9.06 -0.70 -12.01
C LEU A 224 -10.03 -0.21 -13.09
N THR A 225 -9.98 1.08 -13.46
CA THR A 225 -10.80 1.65 -14.53
C THR A 225 -10.43 1.14 -15.92
N SER A 226 -9.23 0.57 -16.10
CA SER A 226 -8.80 -0.08 -17.35
C SER A 226 -9.05 -1.59 -17.39
N LEU A 227 -9.79 -2.14 -16.42
CA LEU A 227 -10.07 -3.58 -16.31
C LEU A 227 -11.56 -3.88 -16.43
N THR A 228 -11.91 -5.09 -16.87
CA THR A 228 -13.30 -5.58 -16.82
C THR A 228 -13.73 -5.86 -15.38
N ASN A 229 -15.04 -5.94 -15.12
CA ASN A 229 -15.56 -6.24 -13.78
C ASN A 229 -15.02 -7.57 -13.23
N GLU A 230 -14.91 -8.59 -14.08
CA GLU A 230 -14.36 -9.90 -13.72
C GLU A 230 -12.87 -9.80 -13.35
N GLN A 231 -12.10 -8.99 -14.08
CA GLN A 231 -10.69 -8.73 -13.77
C GLN A 231 -10.56 -7.96 -12.44
N ILE A 232 -11.41 -6.95 -12.19
CA ILE A 232 -11.43 -6.22 -10.91
C ILE A 232 -11.70 -7.18 -9.74
N VAL A 233 -12.67 -8.10 -9.90
CA VAL A 233 -12.92 -9.13 -8.88
C VAL A 233 -11.71 -10.02 -8.67
N ALA A 234 -11.03 -10.44 -9.74
CA ALA A 234 -9.83 -11.25 -9.65
C ALA A 234 -8.68 -10.50 -8.93
N GLU A 235 -8.44 -9.24 -9.27
CA GLU A 235 -7.47 -8.35 -8.62
C GLU A 235 -7.66 -8.28 -7.09
N LEU A 236 -8.91 -8.09 -6.65
CA LEU A 236 -9.23 -7.96 -5.23
C LEU A 236 -9.15 -9.31 -4.50
N LYS A 237 -9.75 -10.36 -5.07
CA LYS A 237 -9.92 -11.64 -4.37
C LYS A 237 -8.66 -12.49 -4.35
N TRP A 238 -7.81 -12.43 -5.36
CA TRP A 238 -6.50 -13.09 -5.29
C TRP A 238 -5.60 -12.44 -4.25
N THR A 239 -5.64 -11.11 -4.15
CA THR A 239 -4.91 -10.35 -3.12
C THR A 239 -5.41 -10.67 -1.72
N GLU A 240 -6.74 -10.72 -1.53
CA GLU A 240 -7.34 -11.17 -0.28
C GLU A 240 -6.88 -12.58 0.10
N THR A 241 -6.87 -13.51 -0.86
CA THR A 241 -6.52 -14.92 -0.66
C THR A 241 -5.06 -15.07 -0.23
N ILE A 242 -4.13 -14.40 -0.92
CA ILE A 242 -2.70 -14.51 -0.59
C ILE A 242 -2.37 -13.84 0.75
N ILE A 243 -3.00 -12.71 1.06
CA ILE A 243 -2.90 -12.08 2.38
C ILE A 243 -3.45 -13.04 3.44
N LYS A 244 -4.58 -13.71 3.18
CA LYS A 244 -5.15 -14.67 4.13
C LYS A 244 -4.21 -15.82 4.43
N GLU A 245 -3.57 -16.37 3.42
CA GLU A 245 -2.60 -17.45 3.60
C GLU A 245 -1.37 -16.99 4.40
N VAL A 246 -0.78 -15.85 4.02
CA VAL A 246 0.46 -15.34 4.63
C VAL A 246 0.24 -14.76 6.02
N CYS A 247 -0.85 -14.01 6.19
CA CYS A 247 -1.14 -13.23 7.38
C CYS A 247 -2.18 -13.85 8.29
N GLY A 248 -2.86 -14.93 7.90
CA GLY A 248 -3.93 -15.58 8.67
C GLY A 248 -5.17 -14.71 8.91
N LEU A 249 -5.25 -13.52 8.32
CA LEU A 249 -6.35 -12.55 8.45
C LEU A 249 -6.90 -12.19 7.06
N THR A 250 -8.15 -11.75 7.02
CA THR A 250 -8.79 -11.31 5.78
C THR A 250 -9.01 -9.80 5.88
N PRO A 251 -8.42 -8.97 4.99
CA PRO A 251 -8.74 -7.55 4.89
C PRO A 251 -10.25 -7.34 4.69
N ARG A 252 -10.78 -6.19 5.16
CA ARG A 252 -12.20 -5.85 5.11
C ARG A 252 -12.41 -4.49 4.49
#